data_AF-A0AA96JVC1-F1
#
_entry.id   AF-A0AA96JVC1-F1
#
_cell.length_a   1.000
_cell.length_b   1.000
_cell.length_c   1.000
_cell.angle_alpha   90.00
_cell.angle_beta   90.00
_cell.angle_gamma   90.00
#
_symmetry.space_group_name_H-M   'P 1'
#
loop_
_entity.id
_entity.type
_entity.pdbx_description
1 polymer ?
#
loop_
_entity_poly.entity_id
_entity_poly.type
_entity_poly.pdbx_seq_one_letter_code
_entity_poly.pdbx_strand_id
1 'polypeptide(L)'
;MMTDQTSELLAYIQSQIEEITTIHAQAEKALNAVQGKDHVTKWKRKVVNGLEPYVSQAYLQHITKEWLETTYFVGDVFDELADEVDMCRRHLKKLVKDIQTTGIP
;
A
#
# COMPACT_ATOMS: atom_id res chain seq x y z
N MET A 1 12.25 5.77 -23.27
CA MET A 1 11.96 6.97 -22.45
C MET A 1 10.84 6.59 -21.49
N MET A 2 10.99 6.84 -20.19
CA MET A 2 9.85 6.75 -19.26
C MET A 2 8.82 7.80 -19.65
N THR A 3 7.54 7.43 -19.68
CA THR A 3 6.46 8.39 -19.94
C THR A 3 6.23 9.27 -18.71
N ASP A 4 5.66 10.46 -18.90
CA ASP A 4 5.31 11.35 -17.79
C ASP A 4 4.38 10.65 -16.79
N GLN A 5 3.41 9.88 -17.30
CA GLN A 5 2.51 9.05 -16.50
C GLN A 5 3.24 7.98 -15.67
N THR A 6 4.29 7.36 -16.22
CA THR A 6 5.12 6.39 -15.48
C THR A 6 5.87 7.06 -14.33
N SER A 7 6.42 8.25 -14.59
CA SER A 7 7.20 8.99 -13.59
C SER A 7 6.31 9.50 -12.46
N GLU A 8 5.11 9.99 -12.80
CA GLU A 8 4.09 10.42 -11.84
C GLU A 8 3.62 9.25 -10.96
N LEU A 9 3.30 8.10 -11.56
CA LEU A 9 2.90 6.91 -10.82
C LEU A 9 4.00 6.42 -9.87
N LEU A 10 5.25 6.42 -10.32
CA LEU A 10 6.39 6.02 -9.48
C LEU A 10 6.58 6.97 -8.30
N ALA A 11 6.47 8.29 -8.52
CA ALA A 11 6.53 9.28 -7.46
C ALA A 11 5.37 9.12 -6.47
N TYR A 12 4.16 8.86 -6.97
CA TYR A 12 3.00 8.55 -6.16
C TYR A 12 3.26 7.34 -5.27
N ILE A 13 3.67 6.19 -5.85
CA ILE A 13 3.93 4.97 -5.09
C ILE A 13 5.00 5.19 -4.01
N GLN A 14 6.07 5.90 -4.35
CA GLN A 14 7.13 6.22 -3.39
C GLN A 14 6.59 7.03 -2.21
N SER A 15 5.76 8.05 -2.46
CA SER A 15 5.11 8.81 -1.39
C SER A 15 4.23 7.94 -0.49
N GLN A 16 3.55 6.94 -1.06
CA GLN A 16 2.67 6.04 -0.30
C GLN A 16 3.46 5.06 0.57
N ILE A 17 4.66 4.63 0.13
CA ILE A 17 5.58 3.84 0.96
C ILE A 17 6.05 4.64 2.19
N GLU A 18 6.33 5.93 2.02
CA GLU A 18 6.74 6.83 3.10
C GLU A 18 5.57 7.10 4.07
N GLU A 19 4.37 7.32 3.52
CA GLU A 19 3.15 7.57 4.29
C GLU A 19 2.80 6.37 5.19
N ILE A 20 2.77 5.14 4.67
CA ILE A 20 2.46 3.96 5.49
C ILE A 20 3.55 3.70 6.55
N THR A 21 4.82 3.97 6.23
CA THR A 21 5.92 3.88 7.21
C THR A 21 5.70 4.88 8.36
N THR A 22 5.19 6.07 8.04
CA THR A 22 4.87 7.10 9.02
C THR A 22 3.67 6.71 9.88
N ILE A 23 2.61 6.16 9.29
CA ILE A 23 1.42 5.67 10.01
C ILE A 23 1.83 4.61 11.06
N HIS A 24 2.67 3.66 10.66
CA HIS A 24 3.17 2.61 11.56
C HIS A 24 3.94 3.20 12.75
N ALA A 25 4.94 4.06 12.48
CA ALA A 25 5.74 4.67 13.52
C ALA A 25 4.91 5.55 14.49
N GLN A 26 3.86 6.21 13.98
CA GLN A 26 2.93 6.97 14.81
C GLN A 26 2.08 6.07 15.72
N ALA A 27 1.62 4.93 15.21
CA ALA A 27 0.87 3.94 16.00
C ALA A 27 1.73 3.32 17.12
N GLU A 28 2.99 2.98 16.81
CA GLU A 28 3.97 2.51 17.81
C GLU A 28 4.22 3.57 18.88
N LYS A 29 4.49 4.81 18.48
CA LYS A 29 4.75 5.92 19.41
C LYS A 29 3.54 6.23 20.31
N ALA A 30 2.33 6.12 19.77
CA ALA A 30 1.10 6.34 20.50
C ALA A 30 0.68 5.14 21.37
N LEU A 31 1.37 3.99 21.23
CA LEU A 31 0.97 2.71 21.81
C LEU A 31 -0.50 2.37 21.50
N ASN A 32 -0.94 2.64 20.27
CA ASN A 32 -2.32 2.48 19.85
C ASN A 32 -2.43 1.77 18.49
N ALA A 33 -2.27 0.44 18.52
CA ALA A 33 -2.38 -0.39 17.33
C ALA A 33 -3.78 -0.36 16.69
N VAL A 34 -4.85 -0.22 17.48
CA VAL A 34 -6.22 -0.14 16.97
C VAL A 34 -6.41 1.09 16.09
N GLN A 35 -5.97 2.25 16.56
CA GLN A 35 -5.99 3.47 15.75
C GLN A 35 -5.04 3.35 14.54
N GLY A 36 -3.90 2.71 14.70
CA GLY A 36 -2.99 2.37 13.60
C GLY A 36 -3.69 1.57 12.50
N LYS A 37 -4.43 0.51 12.84
CA LYS A 37 -5.18 -0.31 11.88
C LYS A 37 -6.27 0.48 11.15
N ASP A 38 -6.98 1.38 11.84
CA ASP A 38 -7.96 2.26 11.18
C ASP A 38 -7.28 3.19 10.16
N HIS A 39 -6.14 3.78 10.53
CA HIS A 39 -5.36 4.60 9.60
C HIS A 39 -4.83 3.80 8.40
N VAL A 40 -4.31 2.60 8.61
CA VAL A 40 -3.87 1.71 7.52
C VAL A 40 -5.04 1.32 6.62
N THR A 41 -6.21 1.01 7.18
CA THR A 41 -7.42 0.68 6.40
C THR A 41 -7.85 1.84 5.50
N LYS A 42 -7.86 3.07 6.05
CA LYS A 42 -8.17 4.28 5.28
C LYS A 42 -7.11 4.53 4.21
N TRP A 43 -5.84 4.36 4.55
CA TRP A 43 -4.71 4.49 3.63
C TRP A 43 -4.81 3.50 2.47
N LYS A 44 -5.12 2.21 2.72
CA LYS A 44 -5.29 1.20 1.67
C LYS A 44 -6.33 1.62 0.64
N ARG A 45 -7.50 2.09 1.09
CA ARG A 45 -8.58 2.57 0.19
C ARG A 45 -8.11 3.76 -0.66
N LYS A 46 -7.43 4.72 -0.03
CA LYS A 46 -6.84 5.87 -0.73
C LYS A 46 -5.86 5.40 -1.81
N VAL A 47 -4.99 4.43 -1.50
CA VAL A 47 -4.00 3.93 -2.45
C VAL A 47 -4.65 3.21 -3.63
N VAL A 48 -5.59 2.30 -3.37
CA VAL A 48 -6.32 1.60 -4.42
C VAL A 48 -6.99 2.60 -5.37
N ASN A 49 -7.70 3.59 -4.84
CA ASN A 49 -8.34 4.63 -5.66
C ASN A 49 -7.32 5.50 -6.42
N GLY A 50 -6.16 5.79 -5.82
CA GLY A 50 -5.10 6.56 -6.47
C GLY A 50 -4.37 5.81 -7.59
N LEU A 51 -4.42 4.48 -7.60
CA LEU A 51 -3.85 3.67 -8.68
C LEU A 51 -4.77 3.56 -9.91
N GLU A 52 -6.09 3.68 -9.72
CA GLU A 52 -7.12 3.49 -10.75
C GLU A 52 -6.85 4.22 -12.08
N PRO A 53 -6.36 5.47 -12.13
CA PRO A 53 -6.11 6.16 -13.40
C PRO A 53 -4.92 5.61 -14.19
N TYR A 54 -4.07 4.79 -13.56
CA TYR A 54 -2.80 4.39 -14.13
C TYR A 54 -2.76 2.90 -14.51
N VAL A 55 -3.34 2.03 -13.69
CA VAL A 55 -3.21 0.58 -13.83
C VAL A 55 -4.41 -0.06 -14.50
N SER A 56 -4.27 -1.29 -14.99
CA SER A 56 -5.38 -2.05 -15.55
C SER A 56 -6.44 -2.39 -14.50
N GLN A 57 -7.68 -2.53 -14.95
CA GLN A 57 -8.79 -2.96 -14.09
C GLN A 57 -8.52 -4.33 -13.42
N ALA A 58 -7.84 -5.24 -14.12
CA ALA A 58 -7.48 -6.56 -13.60
C ALA A 58 -6.51 -6.44 -12.42
N TYR A 59 -5.49 -5.58 -12.54
CA TYR A 59 -4.58 -5.28 -11.44
C TYR A 59 -5.30 -4.62 -10.28
N LEU A 60 -6.17 -3.64 -10.56
CA LEU A 60 -6.95 -2.95 -9.54
C LEU A 60 -7.86 -3.91 -8.73
N GLN A 61 -8.51 -4.86 -9.41
CA GLN A 61 -9.31 -5.90 -8.77
C GLN A 61 -8.45 -6.83 -7.90
N HIS A 62 -7.28 -7.24 -8.41
CA HIS A 62 -6.35 -8.08 -7.66
C HIS A 62 -5.89 -7.40 -6.37
N ILE A 63 -5.41 -6.16 -6.43
CA ILE A 63 -4.92 -5.45 -5.24
C ILE A 63 -6.05 -5.09 -4.27
N THR A 64 -7.24 -4.76 -4.77
CA THR A 64 -8.45 -4.55 -3.94
C THR A 64 -8.76 -5.80 -3.12
N LYS A 65 -8.78 -6.97 -3.77
CA LYS A 65 -9.03 -8.23 -3.09
C LYS A 65 -7.97 -8.53 -2.03
N GLU A 66 -6.69 -8.39 -2.38
CA GLU A 66 -5.61 -8.67 -1.43
C GLU A 66 -5.58 -7.72 -0.24
N TRP A 67 -5.87 -6.43 -0.44
CA TRP A 67 -5.68 -5.43 0.61
C TRP A 67 -6.94 -5.13 1.41
N LEU A 68 -8.10 -5.13 0.77
CA LEU A 68 -9.36 -4.64 1.37
C LEU A 68 -10.34 -5.75 1.71
N GLU A 69 -10.25 -6.89 1.04
CA GLU A 69 -11.21 -8.00 1.20
C GLU A 69 -10.61 -9.20 1.93
N THR A 70 -9.27 -9.30 1.98
CA THR A 70 -8.59 -10.37 2.70
C THR A 70 -8.29 -9.92 4.13
N THR A 71 -8.77 -10.69 5.11
CA THR A 71 -8.49 -10.42 6.52
C THR A 71 -7.51 -11.45 7.08
N TYR A 72 -6.44 -10.96 7.69
CA TYR A 72 -5.48 -11.77 8.42
C TYR A 72 -5.67 -11.45 9.91
N PHE A 73 -6.15 -12.43 10.68
CA PHE A 73 -6.29 -12.33 12.13
C PHE A 73 -5.34 -13.34 12.77
N VAL A 74 -4.25 -12.85 13.35
CA VAL A 74 -3.25 -13.69 14.00
C VAL A 74 -2.64 -12.93 15.17
N GLY A 75 -3.09 -13.24 16.39
CA GLY A 75 -2.36 -12.89 17.61
C GLY A 75 -2.46 -11.43 18.06
N ASP A 76 -1.32 -10.80 18.34
CA ASP A 76 -1.21 -9.46 18.92
C ASP A 76 -1.53 -8.38 17.88
N VAL A 77 -2.28 -7.35 18.29
CA VAL A 77 -2.76 -6.31 17.37
C VAL A 77 -1.60 -5.46 16.80
N PHE A 78 -0.50 -5.31 17.53
CA PHE A 78 0.70 -4.65 16.99
C PHE A 78 1.39 -5.53 15.95
N ASP A 79 1.52 -6.83 16.19
CA ASP A 79 2.10 -7.77 15.22
C ASP A 79 1.25 -7.80 13.94
N GLU A 80 -0.07 -7.86 14.09
CA GLU A 80 -1.00 -7.77 12.94
C GLU A 80 -0.83 -6.47 12.15
N LEU A 81 -0.69 -5.34 12.84
CA LEU A 81 -0.47 -4.05 12.20
C LEU A 81 0.88 -4.01 11.48
N ALA A 82 1.94 -4.52 12.10
CA ALA A 82 3.28 -4.56 11.52
C ALA A 82 3.32 -5.45 10.26
N ASP A 83 2.70 -6.63 10.31
CA ASP A 83 2.58 -7.55 9.18
C ASP A 83 1.78 -6.93 8.02
N GLU A 84 0.67 -6.26 8.34
CA GLU A 84 -0.18 -5.58 7.36
C GLU A 84 0.59 -4.45 6.66
N VAL A 85 1.33 -3.64 7.43
CA VAL A 85 2.19 -2.58 6.91
C VAL A 85 3.30 -3.15 6.03
N ASP A 86 3.99 -4.20 6.47
CA ASP A 86 5.10 -4.78 5.70
C ASP A 86 4.61 -5.42 4.40
N MET A 87 3.49 -6.13 4.42
CA MET A 87 2.84 -6.65 3.22
C MET A 87 2.56 -5.53 2.20
N CYS A 88 1.90 -4.45 2.63
CA CYS A 88 1.61 -3.31 1.76
C CYS A 88 2.88 -2.69 1.18
N ARG A 89 3.92 -2.50 1.99
CA ARG A 89 5.23 -1.97 1.54
C ARG A 89 5.88 -2.91 0.51
N ARG A 90 5.84 -4.23 0.72
CA ARG A 90 6.38 -5.22 -0.22
C ARG A 90 5.65 -5.18 -1.55
N HIS A 91 4.31 -5.08 -1.54
CA HIS A 91 3.51 -5.01 -2.77
C HIS A 91 3.82 -3.72 -3.55
N LEU A 92 3.92 -2.57 -2.87
CA LEU A 92 4.29 -1.30 -3.53
C LEU A 92 5.71 -1.33 -4.10
N LYS A 93 6.69 -1.87 -3.37
CA LYS A 93 8.06 -2.04 -3.88
C LYS A 93 8.12 -2.97 -5.08
N LYS A 94 7.32 -4.05 -5.06
CA LYS A 94 7.19 -4.95 -6.20
C LYS A 94 6.58 -4.22 -7.40
N LEU A 95 5.50 -3.46 -7.20
CA LEU A 95 4.87 -2.66 -8.25
C LEU A 95 5.86 -1.66 -8.89
N VAL A 96 6.69 -0.97 -8.09
CA VAL A 96 7.76 -0.10 -8.61
C VAL A 96 8.70 -0.88 -9.53
N LYS A 97 9.15 -2.06 -9.09
CA LYS A 97 10.06 -2.90 -9.88
C LYS A 97 9.39 -3.40 -11.16
N ASP A 98 8.13 -3.81 -11.09
CA ASP A 98 7.35 -4.28 -12.23
C ASP A 98 7.17 -3.13 -13.25
N ILE A 99 6.80 -1.93 -12.81
CA ILE A 99 6.70 -0.74 -13.66
C ILE A 99 8.03 -0.43 -14.38
N GLN A 100 9.15 -0.54 -13.66
CA GLN A 100 10.48 -0.27 -14.21
C GLN A 100 10.97 -1.33 -15.21
N THR A 101 10.46 -2.56 -15.13
CA THR A 101 10.95 -3.69 -15.93
C THR A 101 10.01 -4.11 -17.04
N THR A 102 8.70 -4.12 -16.78
CA THR A 102 7.65 -4.58 -17.70
C THR A 102 6.67 -3.48 -18.10
N GLY A 103 6.73 -2.30 -17.46
CA GLY A 103 5.77 -1.22 -17.66
C GLY A 103 4.58 -1.28 -16.70
N ILE A 104 3.66 -0.32 -16.84
CA ILE A 104 2.49 -0.20 -15.96
C ILE A 104 1.55 -1.41 -16.18
N PRO A 105 1.22 -2.18 -15.13
CA PRO A 105 0.37 -3.37 -15.23
C PRO A 105 -1.12 -3.06 -15.38
#